data_AF-A0A972L337-F1
#
_entry.id   AF-A0A972L337-F1
#
_cell.length_a   1.000
_cell.length_b   1.000
_cell.length_c   1.000
_cell.angle_alpha   90.00
_cell.angle_beta   90.00
_cell.angle_gamma   90.00
#
_symmetry.space_group_name_H-M   'P 1'
#
loop_
_entity.id
_entity.type
_entity.pdbx_description
1 polymer ?
#
loop_
_entity_poly.entity_id
_entity_poly.type
_entity_poly.pdbx_seq_one_letter_code
_entity_poly.pdbx_strand_id
1 'polypeptide(L)'
;MKERVIKETLLCFVMLVTTIGLQAQVNDLKNLDPQKKGNIKLLDGTEMSYKNLNVLGDTIYFESNTGTRQQVSGSEVYRVTKTGNYAAVYGFSCAAGGLLGGVVGTMNWNGTSLEDKRTGFIIGGTLVCGAVGAIVGALVKKETTVYKNAEFNYSFNLIRNNVVDEKYYAIGITVKLNHKN
;
A
#
# COMPACT_ATOMS: atom_id res chain seq x y z
N MET A 1 -29.85 -23.30 7.37
CA MET A 1 -29.53 -22.73 6.02
C MET A 1 -29.10 -21.26 6.11
N LYS A 2 -29.82 -20.38 6.83
CA LYS A 2 -29.53 -18.93 6.94
C LYS A 2 -28.15 -18.55 7.50
N GLU A 3 -27.67 -19.21 8.56
CA GLU A 3 -26.33 -18.92 9.12
C GLU A 3 -25.17 -19.35 8.22
N ARG A 4 -25.37 -20.38 7.39
CA ARG A 4 -24.32 -20.93 6.52
C ARG A 4 -23.95 -19.94 5.41
N VAL A 5 -24.96 -19.32 4.81
CA VAL A 5 -24.79 -18.32 3.74
C VAL A 5 -24.07 -17.06 4.26
N ILE A 6 -24.38 -16.61 5.48
CA ILE A 6 -23.73 -15.43 6.08
C ILE A 6 -22.25 -15.71 6.37
N LYS A 7 -21.92 -16.89 6.93
CA LYS A 7 -20.54 -17.28 7.24
C LYS A 7 -19.69 -17.49 5.97
N GLU A 8 -20.24 -18.14 4.95
CA GLU A 8 -19.52 -18.38 3.68
C GLU A 8 -19.30 -17.07 2.90
N THR A 9 -20.27 -16.15 2.92
CA THR A 9 -20.13 -14.84 2.26
C THR A 9 -19.11 -13.94 2.98
N LEU A 10 -19.08 -13.95 4.32
CA LEU A 10 -18.08 -13.23 5.11
C LEU A 10 -16.67 -13.77 4.84
N LEU A 11 -16.53 -15.10 4.69
CA LEU A 11 -15.25 -15.75 4.41
C LEU A 11 -14.73 -15.40 3.01
N CYS A 12 -15.61 -15.40 1.99
CA CYS A 12 -15.25 -14.93 0.64
C CYS A 12 -14.84 -13.45 0.63
N PHE A 13 -15.51 -12.62 1.42
CA PHE A 13 -15.19 -11.20 1.55
C PHE A 13 -13.82 -10.97 2.21
N VAL A 14 -13.50 -11.68 3.29
CA VAL A 14 -12.18 -11.64 3.94
C VAL A 14 -11.08 -12.09 2.97
N MET A 15 -11.31 -13.15 2.18
CA MET A 15 -10.32 -13.61 1.21
C MET A 15 -10.09 -12.63 0.04
N LEU A 16 -11.14 -11.98 -0.47
CA LEU A 16 -11.04 -10.97 -1.54
C LEU A 16 -10.27 -9.71 -1.12
N VAL A 17 -10.34 -9.32 0.15
CA VAL A 17 -9.61 -8.15 0.67
C VAL A 17 -8.11 -8.46 0.84
N THR A 18 -7.73 -9.73 1.07
CA THR A 18 -6.33 -10.12 1.31
C THR A 18 -5.46 -10.24 0.06
N THR A 19 -6.03 -10.32 -1.15
CA THR A 19 -5.25 -10.55 -2.39
C THR A 19 -4.77 -9.25 -3.06
N ILE A 20 -5.17 -8.07 -2.57
CA ILE A 20 -4.88 -6.80 -3.24
C ILE A 20 -3.53 -6.24 -2.78
N GLY A 21 -2.44 -6.77 -3.36
CA GLY A 21 -1.22 -5.97 -3.53
C GLY A 21 0.11 -6.63 -3.23
N LEU A 22 0.33 -7.88 -3.66
CA LEU A 22 1.69 -8.33 -3.97
C LEU A 22 2.12 -7.73 -5.30
N GLN A 23 2.54 -6.45 -5.29
CA GLN A 23 3.37 -5.96 -6.39
C GLN A 23 4.75 -6.58 -6.25
N ALA A 24 5.23 -7.22 -7.31
CA ALA A 24 6.56 -7.79 -7.34
C ALA A 24 7.60 -6.68 -7.17
N GLN A 25 8.40 -6.77 -6.11
CA GLN A 25 9.61 -5.98 -5.98
C GLN A 25 10.61 -6.51 -7.01
N VAL A 26 11.14 -5.63 -7.85
CA VAL A 26 12.29 -5.96 -8.71
C VAL A 26 13.59 -5.59 -8.00
N ASN A 27 14.62 -6.40 -8.22
CA ASN A 27 15.96 -6.14 -7.68
C ASN A 27 16.92 -5.60 -8.77
N ASP A 28 16.50 -5.65 -10.04
CA ASP A 28 17.23 -5.10 -11.17
C ASP A 28 16.49 -3.87 -11.67
N LEU A 29 17.19 -2.73 -11.68
CA LEU A 29 16.63 -1.44 -12.04
C LEU A 29 16.18 -1.41 -13.51
N LYS A 30 16.85 -2.14 -14.40
CA LYS A 30 16.52 -2.19 -15.83
C LYS A 30 15.15 -2.78 -16.12
N ASN A 31 14.65 -3.61 -15.20
CA ASN A 31 13.35 -4.26 -15.30
C ASN A 31 12.26 -3.47 -14.56
N LEU A 32 12.56 -2.27 -14.08
CA LEU A 32 11.57 -1.42 -13.43
C LEU A 32 10.69 -0.74 -14.48
N ASP A 33 9.44 -1.17 -14.58
CA ASP A 33 8.43 -0.51 -15.40
C ASP A 33 8.26 0.97 -15.02
N PRO A 34 7.81 1.84 -15.94
CA PRO A 34 7.52 3.23 -15.63
C PRO A 34 6.58 3.40 -14.43
N GLN A 35 6.99 4.21 -13.46
CA GLN A 35 6.22 4.44 -12.23
C GLN A 35 5.59 5.82 -12.20
N LYS A 36 4.37 5.86 -11.66
CA LYS A 36 3.64 7.10 -11.40
C LYS A 36 3.55 7.28 -9.91
N LYS A 37 4.04 8.43 -9.45
CA LYS A 37 4.04 8.93 -8.07
C LYS A 37 4.75 8.03 -7.06
N GLY A 38 5.73 8.58 -6.36
CA GLY A 38 6.39 7.84 -5.28
C GLY A 38 7.60 8.58 -4.74
N ASN A 39 8.49 7.83 -4.08
CA ASN A 39 9.73 8.35 -3.53
C ASN A 39 10.94 7.52 -3.99
N ILE A 40 12.04 8.20 -4.29
CA ILE A 40 13.36 7.61 -4.48
C ILE A 40 14.14 7.88 -3.20
N LYS A 41 14.74 6.83 -2.63
CA LYS A 41 15.69 6.94 -1.53
C LYS A 41 17.08 6.65 -2.06
N LEU A 42 17.98 7.61 -1.88
CA LEU A 42 19.38 7.50 -2.25
C LEU A 42 20.21 6.86 -1.13
N LEU A 43 21.45 6.49 -1.45
CA LEU A 43 22.38 5.86 -0.51
C LEU A 43 22.83 6.78 0.63
N ASP A 44 22.90 8.08 0.37
CA ASP A 44 23.19 9.11 1.38
C ASP A 44 22.03 9.31 2.38
N GLY A 45 20.89 8.65 2.14
CA GLY A 45 19.68 8.75 2.94
C GLY A 45 18.70 9.82 2.44
N THR A 46 19.07 10.61 1.43
CA THR A 46 18.21 11.62 0.82
C THR A 46 16.98 10.98 0.19
N GLU A 47 15.80 11.56 0.44
CA GLU A 47 14.54 11.12 -0.14
C GLU A 47 14.00 12.18 -1.10
N MET A 48 13.66 11.76 -2.32
CA MET A 48 13.15 12.62 -3.38
C MET A 48 11.80 12.10 -3.85
N SER A 49 10.77 12.93 -3.79
CA SER A 49 9.47 12.59 -4.35
C SER A 49 9.42 12.80 -5.86
N TYR A 50 8.85 11.84 -6.57
CA TYR A 50 8.62 11.93 -8.02
C TYR A 50 7.14 11.81 -8.36
N LYS A 51 6.76 12.37 -9.50
CA LYS A 51 5.43 12.27 -10.12
C LYS A 51 5.42 11.25 -11.25
N ASN A 52 6.46 11.27 -12.08
CA ASN A 52 6.70 10.30 -13.15
C ASN A 52 8.15 9.83 -13.03
N LEU A 53 8.38 8.54 -13.21
CA LEU A 53 9.69 7.91 -13.18
C LEU A 53 9.79 6.92 -14.33
N ASN A 54 10.89 7.00 -15.08
CA ASN A 54 11.24 6.06 -16.11
C ASN A 54 12.72 5.67 -15.97
N VAL A 55 13.05 4.46 -16.38
CA VAL A 55 14.43 3.96 -16.33
C VAL A 55 14.93 3.75 -17.76
N LEU A 56 16.17 4.17 -18.02
CA LEU A 56 16.83 3.96 -19.30
C LEU A 56 18.27 3.51 -19.03
N GLY A 57 18.54 2.23 -19.28
CA GLY A 57 19.80 1.61 -18.86
C GLY A 57 19.89 1.59 -17.34
N ASP A 58 20.95 2.19 -16.79
CA ASP A 58 21.19 2.30 -15.34
C ASP A 58 20.87 3.70 -14.78
N THR A 59 20.14 4.53 -15.53
CA THR A 59 19.79 5.88 -15.10
C THR A 59 18.29 6.00 -14.87
N ILE A 60 17.91 6.57 -13.73
CA ILE A 60 16.52 6.92 -13.43
C ILE A 60 16.28 8.36 -13.88
N TYR A 61 15.28 8.55 -14.75
CA TYR A 61 14.77 9.86 -15.16
C TYR A 61 13.44 10.09 -14.46
N PHE A 62 13.30 11.20 -13.74
CA PHE A 62 12.07 11.48 -13.02
C PHE A 62 11.66 12.95 -13.06
N GLU A 63 10.37 13.20 -12.88
CA GLU A 63 9.79 14.52 -12.71
C GLU A 63 9.49 14.72 -11.23
N SER A 64 10.05 15.76 -10.61
CA SER A 64 9.77 16.12 -9.22
C SER A 64 8.31 16.58 -9.06
N ASN A 65 7.85 16.73 -7.81
CA ASN A 65 6.52 17.28 -7.53
C ASN A 65 6.34 18.73 -8.06
N THR A 66 7.43 19.45 -8.31
CA THR A 66 7.41 20.81 -8.87
C THR A 66 7.41 20.82 -10.41
N GLY A 67 7.42 19.64 -11.06
CA GLY A 67 7.45 19.51 -12.51
C GLY A 67 8.86 19.58 -13.13
N THR A 68 9.90 19.67 -12.29
CA THR A 68 11.29 19.73 -12.76
C THR A 68 11.77 18.32 -13.14
N ARG A 69 12.33 18.17 -14.33
CA ARG A 69 12.95 16.91 -14.75
C ARG A 69 14.34 16.79 -14.13
N GLN A 70 14.62 15.65 -13.55
CA GLN A 70 15.86 15.30 -12.87
C GLN A 70 16.27 13.89 -13.28
N GLN A 71 17.55 13.58 -13.07
CA GLN A 71 18.09 12.25 -13.31
C GLN A 71 19.01 11.86 -12.16
N VAL A 72 19.06 10.57 -11.86
CA VAL A 72 19.96 10.00 -10.86
C VAL A 72 20.50 8.66 -11.34
N SER A 73 21.77 8.38 -11.01
CA SER A 73 22.38 7.10 -11.33
C SER A 73 21.76 5.99 -10.50
N GLY A 74 21.52 4.83 -11.10
CA GLY A 74 20.99 3.63 -10.43
C GLY A 74 21.91 3.15 -9.31
N SER A 75 23.22 3.34 -9.47
CA SER A 75 24.23 3.08 -8.44
C SER A 75 24.08 3.93 -7.17
N GLU A 76 23.41 5.09 -7.24
CA GLU A 76 23.16 5.97 -6.10
C GLU A 76 21.81 5.68 -5.44
N VAL A 77 20.99 4.82 -6.06
CA VAL A 77 19.61 4.57 -5.65
C VAL A 77 19.56 3.34 -4.76
N TYR A 78 19.19 3.57 -3.50
CA TYR A 78 18.95 2.50 -2.54
C TYR A 78 17.60 1.80 -2.76
N ARG A 79 16.54 2.60 -2.91
CA ARG A 79 15.17 2.08 -2.99
C ARG A 79 14.26 3.04 -3.76
N VAL A 80 13.34 2.48 -4.55
CA VAL A 80 12.23 3.23 -5.14
C VAL A 80 10.92 2.67 -4.58
N THR A 81 10.07 3.56 -4.08
CA THR A 81 8.72 3.25 -3.65
C THR A 81 7.72 3.92 -4.57
N LYS A 82 6.57 3.27 -4.73
CA LYS A 82 5.37 3.80 -5.37
C LYS A 82 4.37 4.19 -4.30
N THR A 83 3.79 5.37 -4.43
CA THR A 83 2.76 5.85 -3.51
C THR A 83 1.39 5.79 -4.18
N GLY A 84 0.48 5.06 -3.55
CA GLY A 84 -0.93 4.99 -3.91
C GLY A 84 -1.83 5.25 -2.72
N ASN A 85 -3.09 4.83 -2.85
CA ASN A 85 -4.06 4.82 -1.78
C ASN A 85 -4.89 3.54 -1.84
N TYR A 86 -5.72 3.31 -0.83
CA TYR A 86 -6.61 2.15 -0.76
C TYR A 86 -8.06 2.49 -1.14
N ALA A 87 -8.28 3.56 -1.93
CA ALA A 87 -9.61 4.05 -2.28
C ALA A 87 -10.48 2.95 -2.91
N ALA A 88 -9.96 2.23 -3.90
CA ALA A 88 -10.69 1.15 -4.55
C ALA A 88 -10.99 -0.02 -3.58
N VAL A 89 -10.03 -0.38 -2.72
CA VAL A 89 -10.18 -1.49 -1.77
C VAL A 89 -11.26 -1.19 -0.74
N TYR A 90 -11.19 -0.02 -0.11
CA TYR A 90 -12.15 0.37 0.91
C TYR A 90 -13.51 0.71 0.28
N GLY A 91 -13.52 1.32 -0.90
CA GLY A 91 -14.75 1.59 -1.64
C GLY A 91 -15.51 0.32 -1.97
N PHE A 92 -14.84 -0.68 -2.54
CA PHE A 92 -15.46 -1.97 -2.83
C PHE A 92 -15.90 -2.68 -1.53
N SER A 93 -15.05 -2.66 -0.50
CA SER A 93 -15.33 -3.30 0.78
C SER A 93 -16.58 -2.72 1.46
N CYS A 94 -16.68 -1.40 1.52
CA CYS A 94 -17.84 -0.73 2.10
C CYS A 94 -19.08 -0.85 1.22
N ALA A 95 -18.94 -0.83 -0.11
CA ALA A 95 -20.07 -1.07 -1.02
C ALA A 95 -20.69 -2.46 -0.79
N ALA A 96 -19.86 -3.50 -0.71
CA ALA A 96 -20.32 -4.85 -0.39
C ALA A 96 -20.99 -4.91 1.00
N GLY A 97 -20.45 -4.22 1.99
CA GLY A 97 -21.09 -4.08 3.31
C GLY A 97 -22.46 -3.39 3.24
N GLY A 98 -22.58 -2.31 2.46
CA GLY A 98 -23.84 -1.62 2.21
C GLY A 98 -24.87 -2.47 1.49
N LEU A 99 -24.43 -3.29 0.52
CA LEU A 99 -25.27 -4.26 -0.19
C LEU A 99 -25.83 -5.31 0.77
N LEU A 100 -24.96 -5.93 1.58
CA LEU A 100 -25.38 -6.93 2.56
C LEU A 100 -26.30 -6.34 3.62
N GLY A 101 -25.97 -5.16 4.14
CA GLY A 101 -26.81 -4.42 5.10
C GLY A 101 -28.17 -4.07 4.51
N GLY A 102 -28.23 -3.64 3.25
CA GLY A 102 -29.48 -3.37 2.53
C GLY A 102 -30.32 -4.63 2.31
N VAL A 103 -29.71 -5.74 1.91
CA VAL A 103 -30.42 -7.02 1.72
C VAL A 103 -31.00 -7.50 3.05
N VAL A 104 -30.20 -7.57 4.11
CA VAL A 104 -30.65 -8.01 5.44
C VAL A 104 -31.68 -7.06 6.03
N GLY A 105 -31.45 -5.74 5.96
CA GLY A 105 -32.35 -4.72 6.48
C GLY A 105 -33.71 -4.70 5.77
N THR A 106 -33.78 -5.18 4.53
CA THR A 106 -35.03 -5.24 3.76
C THR A 106 -35.68 -6.63 3.77
N MET A 107 -35.09 -7.65 4.41
CA MET A 107 -35.62 -9.02 4.43
C MET A 107 -37.02 -9.13 5.06
N ASN A 108 -37.34 -8.26 6.03
CA ASN A 108 -38.63 -8.23 6.72
C ASN A 108 -39.48 -7.01 6.32
N TRP A 109 -39.20 -6.39 5.18
CA TRP A 109 -39.91 -5.19 4.73
C TRP A 109 -41.30 -5.54 4.20
N ASN A 110 -42.33 -5.43 5.05
CA ASN A 110 -43.74 -5.72 4.73
C ASN A 110 -44.48 -4.48 4.17
N GLY A 111 -43.94 -3.85 3.12
CA GLY A 111 -44.55 -2.69 2.48
C GLY A 111 -45.31 -3.07 1.22
N THR A 112 -46.64 -2.89 1.22
CA THR A 112 -47.57 -3.34 0.17
C THR A 112 -47.53 -2.57 -1.17
N SER A 113 -46.61 -1.61 -1.37
CA SER A 113 -46.50 -0.85 -2.64
C SER A 113 -45.07 -0.43 -3.03
N LEU A 114 -44.03 -1.02 -2.43
CA LEU A 114 -42.67 -0.44 -2.40
C LEU A 114 -41.55 -1.37 -2.93
N GLU A 115 -41.81 -2.33 -3.81
CA GLU A 115 -40.72 -3.14 -4.41
C GLU A 115 -39.64 -2.27 -5.07
N ASP A 116 -40.04 -1.19 -5.76
CA ASP A 116 -39.10 -0.22 -6.34
C ASP A 116 -38.27 0.52 -5.28
N LYS A 117 -38.85 0.81 -4.12
CA LYS A 117 -38.15 1.53 -3.04
C LYS A 117 -37.22 0.62 -2.25
N ARG A 118 -37.53 -0.68 -2.18
CA ARG A 118 -36.64 -1.70 -1.59
C ARG A 118 -35.34 -1.79 -2.39
N THR A 119 -35.46 -1.93 -3.71
CA THR A 119 -34.31 -1.95 -4.62
C THR A 119 -33.55 -0.63 -4.57
N GLY A 120 -34.25 0.50 -4.56
CA GLY A 120 -33.65 1.83 -4.38
C GLY A 120 -32.87 1.99 -3.08
N PHE A 121 -33.37 1.44 -1.97
CA PHE A 121 -32.67 1.46 -0.68
C PHE A 121 -31.39 0.62 -0.71
N ILE A 122 -31.44 -0.58 -1.30
CA ILE A 122 -30.26 -1.46 -1.42
C ILE A 122 -29.19 -0.81 -2.30
N ILE A 123 -29.58 -0.30 -3.48
CA ILE A 123 -28.65 0.35 -4.42
C ILE A 123 -28.10 1.64 -3.80
N GLY A 124 -28.96 2.48 -3.23
CA GLY A 124 -28.57 3.74 -2.58
C GLY A 124 -27.61 3.50 -1.42
N GLY A 125 -27.92 2.55 -0.54
CA GLY A 125 -27.04 2.17 0.57
C GLY A 125 -25.68 1.63 0.09
N THR A 126 -25.67 0.79 -0.94
CA THR A 126 -24.44 0.28 -1.57
C THR A 126 -23.57 1.41 -2.11
N LEU A 127 -24.16 2.36 -2.85
CA LEU A 127 -23.44 3.49 -3.45
C LEU A 127 -22.91 4.44 -2.39
N VAL A 128 -23.71 4.80 -1.38
CA VAL A 128 -23.29 5.68 -0.29
C VAL A 128 -22.17 5.05 0.52
N CYS A 129 -22.33 3.79 0.95
CA CYS A 129 -21.27 3.09 1.67
C CYS A 129 -20.01 2.94 0.81
N GLY A 130 -20.15 2.63 -0.47
CA GLY A 130 -19.02 2.55 -1.41
C GLY A 130 -18.28 3.88 -1.58
N ALA A 131 -19.00 4.98 -1.73
CA ALA A 131 -18.41 6.32 -1.83
C ALA A 131 -17.68 6.71 -0.54
N VAL A 132 -18.30 6.48 0.63
CA VAL A 132 -17.66 6.73 1.93
C VAL A 132 -16.40 5.89 2.10
N GLY A 133 -16.47 4.60 1.76
CA GLY A 133 -15.31 3.72 1.77
C GLY A 133 -14.19 4.22 0.85
N ALA A 134 -14.52 4.66 -0.36
CA ALA A 134 -13.53 5.17 -1.30
C ALA A 134 -12.85 6.45 -0.79
N ILE A 135 -13.60 7.34 -0.16
CA ILE A 135 -13.06 8.56 0.46
C ILE A 135 -12.10 8.20 1.59
N VAL A 136 -12.51 7.32 2.51
CA VAL A 136 -11.64 6.86 3.60
C VAL A 136 -10.38 6.20 3.04
N GLY A 137 -10.53 5.29 2.09
CA GLY A 137 -9.39 4.62 1.44
C GLY A 137 -8.47 5.57 0.68
N ALA A 138 -8.98 6.68 0.13
CA ALA A 138 -8.18 7.70 -0.52
C ALA A 138 -7.26 8.46 0.45
N LEU A 139 -7.69 8.58 1.72
CA LEU A 139 -6.91 9.21 2.79
C LEU A 139 -5.84 8.27 3.37
N VAL A 140 -6.03 6.94 3.25
CA VAL A 140 -5.05 5.95 3.70
C VAL A 140 -3.93 5.82 2.66
N LYS A 141 -2.74 6.29 3.02
CA LYS A 141 -1.54 6.18 2.17
C LYS A 141 -1.11 4.72 2.03
N LYS A 142 -0.86 4.31 0.79
CA LYS A 142 -0.20 3.04 0.45
C LYS A 142 1.19 3.33 -0.08
N GLU A 143 2.21 2.74 0.51
CA GLU A 143 3.55 2.74 -0.06
C GLU A 143 3.96 1.32 -0.40
N THR A 144 4.51 1.13 -1.59
CA THR A 144 4.95 -0.19 -2.05
C THR A 144 6.34 -0.07 -2.63
N THR A 145 7.26 -0.90 -2.14
CA THR A 145 8.63 -0.94 -2.68
C THR A 145 8.58 -1.64 -4.02
N VAL A 146 8.95 -0.92 -5.07
CA VAL A 146 8.97 -1.44 -6.45
C VAL A 146 10.37 -1.82 -6.88
N TYR A 147 11.38 -1.12 -6.35
CA TYR A 147 12.77 -1.47 -6.54
C TYR A 147 13.54 -1.33 -5.22
N LYS A 148 14.43 -2.27 -4.96
CA LYS A 148 15.43 -2.18 -3.90
C LYS A 148 16.74 -2.72 -4.44
N ASN A 149 17.81 -1.96 -4.29
CA ASN A 149 19.11 -2.41 -4.72
C ASN A 149 19.57 -3.58 -3.81
N ALA A 150 19.76 -4.75 -4.42
CA ALA A 150 20.13 -5.99 -3.72
C ALA A 150 21.62 -6.04 -3.34
N GLU A 151 22.45 -5.20 -3.94
CA GLU A 151 23.86 -5.04 -3.57
C GLU A 151 24.00 -4.43 -2.18
N PHE A 152 22.97 -3.72 -1.71
CA PHE A 152 22.96 -3.12 -0.39
C PHE A 152 22.15 -3.94 0.62
N ASN A 153 22.86 -4.48 1.61
CA ASN A 153 22.22 -5.16 2.73
C ASN A 153 22.58 -4.47 4.06
N TYR A 154 21.62 -4.43 4.99
CA TYR A 154 21.89 -3.97 6.34
C TYR A 154 22.52 -5.11 7.12
N SER A 155 23.70 -4.85 7.69
CA SER A 155 24.21 -5.68 8.78
C SER A 155 23.98 -4.94 10.10
N PHE A 156 23.32 -5.62 11.03
CA PHE A 156 23.19 -5.16 12.40
C PHE A 156 24.31 -5.80 13.20
N ASN A 157 25.21 -4.99 13.71
CA ASN A 157 26.22 -5.45 14.66
C ASN A 157 25.85 -4.93 16.05
N LEU A 158 25.60 -5.86 16.96
CA LEU A 158 25.45 -5.57 18.38
C LEU A 158 26.86 -5.40 18.96
N ILE A 159 27.19 -4.17 19.34
CA ILE A 159 28.46 -3.91 20.04
C ILE A 159 28.14 -3.90 21.52
N ARG A 160 28.67 -4.89 22.24
CA ARG A 160 28.66 -4.90 23.71
C ARG A 160 29.74 -3.90 24.15
N ASN A 161 29.32 -2.72 24.58
CA ASN A 161 30.22 -1.76 25.20
C ASN A 161 30.47 -2.19 26.64
N ASN A 162 31.65 -2.76 26.91
CA ASN A 162 32.14 -2.95 28.26
C ASN A 162 32.63 -1.59 28.79
N VAL A 163 31.72 -0.66 29.07
CA VAL A 163 32.07 0.53 29.84
C VAL A 163 31.93 0.16 31.32
N VAL A 164 33.02 0.41 32.04
CA VAL A 164 33.33 0.02 33.39
C VAL A 164 32.46 0.82 34.38
N ASP A 165 31.25 0.35 34.66
CA ASP A 165 30.57 0.55 35.95
C ASP A 165 29.37 -0.42 36.06
N GLU A 166 29.32 -1.24 37.11
CA GLU A 166 28.57 -2.50 37.21
C GLU A 166 27.03 -2.40 37.18
N LYS A 167 26.45 -1.22 36.92
CA LYS A 167 25.00 -0.99 37.01
C LYS A 167 24.26 -0.82 35.69
N TYR A 168 24.93 -0.59 34.56
CA TYR A 168 24.22 -0.34 33.29
C TYR A 168 24.93 -0.98 32.09
N TYR A 169 24.24 -1.92 31.42
CA TYR A 169 24.66 -2.42 30.11
C TYR A 169 24.12 -1.49 29.03
N ALA A 170 25.01 -0.84 28.28
CA ALA A 170 24.64 -0.13 27.05
C ALA A 170 24.77 -1.09 25.86
N ILE A 171 23.64 -1.40 25.21
CA ILE A 171 23.63 -2.09 23.92
C ILE A 171 23.74 -1.04 22.82
N GLY A 172 24.89 -0.96 22.17
CA GLY A 172 25.06 -0.17 20.95
C GLY A 172 24.57 -0.97 19.75
N ILE A 173 23.60 -0.43 19.01
CA ILE A 173 23.22 -0.96 17.70
C ILE A 173 23.94 -0.14 16.65
N THR A 174 24.87 -0.76 15.91
CA THR A 174 25.46 -0.15 14.72
C THR A 174 24.83 -0.76 13.48
N VAL A 175 24.21 0.09 12.65
CA VAL A 175 23.67 -0.29 11.35
C VAL A 175 24.70 0.08 10.28
N LYS A 176 25.25 -0.91 9.58
CA LYS A 176 26.14 -0.67 8.44
C LYS A 176 25.45 -1.08 7.14
N LEU A 177 25.44 -0.17 6.17
CA LEU A 177 25.08 -0.45 4.79
C LEU A 177 26.31 -1.10 4.12
N ASN A 178 26.20 -2.35 3.71
CA ASN A 178 27.30 -3.04 3.01
C ASN A 178 26.95 -3.18 1.54
N HIS A 179 27.89 -2.80 0.66
CA HIS A 179 27.87 -3.12 -0.75
C HIS A 179 28.42 -4.54 -0.96
N LYS A 180 27.68 -5.42 -1.64
CA LYS A 180 28.21 -6.70 -2.11
C LYS A 180 29.09 -6.44 -3.33
N ASN A 181 30.41 -6.58 -3.16
CA ASN A 181 31.35 -6.68 -4.27
C ASN A 181 31.14 -7.95 -5.08
#